data_AF-A0A2V6VSV0-F1
#
_entry.id   AF-A0A2V6VSV0-F1
#
_cell.length_a   1.000
_cell.length_b   1.000
_cell.length_c   1.000
_cell.angle_alpha   90.00
_cell.angle_beta   90.00
_cell.angle_gamma   90.00
#
_symmetry.space_group_name_H-M   'P 1'
#
loop_
_entity.id
_entity.type
_entity.pdbx_description
1 polymer ?
#
loop_
_entity_poly.entity_id
_entity_poly.type
_entity_poly.pdbx_seq_one_letter_code
_entity_poly.pdbx_strand_id
1 'polypeptide(L)'
;MAAERRARREARYHSRRNFSRGSGPVSLVVLCMTVREWRLLVTESTDGATNMAIDEALWRGRQAGTSPPTVRFFGWDPPTVSLGYGQPLDDSVDVAACRRLGVGLVRRPTGGSAIYHDGPERELTYSVLADGTDLGGAGDLLETYRWIAVALLRGLRGLGAAAEIVAVPEAEGPTPAFCFARTGRYEIEIGGKKVVGSAQRRQGTCFLQHGAVILGVDEPRLRTVFPTTRDPLATMTTLEAALGHRPKFEEVAVALERAFEEEHGLTLRPGGLSPEETARVAALVAEKYGTEAWLAGTA
;
A
#
# COMPACT_ATOMS: atom_id res chain seq x y z
N MET A 1 -13.55 -15.05 -20.14
CA MET A 1 -12.23 -15.50 -19.63
C MET A 1 -11.71 -14.65 -18.46
N ALA A 2 -11.61 -13.32 -18.54
CA ALA A 2 -11.17 -12.47 -17.40
C ALA A 2 -12.20 -12.40 -16.25
N ALA A 3 -13.49 -12.22 -16.56
CA ALA A 3 -14.56 -12.17 -15.54
C ALA A 3 -14.74 -13.48 -14.73
N GLU A 4 -14.49 -14.64 -15.34
CA GLU A 4 -14.54 -15.94 -14.64
C GLU A 4 -13.30 -16.20 -13.77
N ARG A 5 -12.16 -15.61 -14.12
CA ARG A 5 -10.94 -15.65 -13.28
C ARG A 5 -11.09 -14.75 -12.06
N ARG A 6 -11.69 -13.57 -12.24
CA ARG A 6 -12.08 -12.61 -11.19
C ARG A 6 -12.96 -13.27 -10.12
N ALA A 7 -14.05 -13.93 -10.53
CA ALA A 7 -14.95 -14.62 -9.60
C ALA A 7 -14.29 -15.79 -8.85
N ARG A 8 -13.34 -16.52 -9.48
CA ARG A 8 -12.67 -17.67 -8.86
C ARG A 8 -11.60 -17.28 -7.83
N ARG A 9 -10.95 -16.12 -7.98
CA ARG A 9 -9.97 -15.61 -7.00
C ARG A 9 -10.68 -14.99 -5.79
N GLU A 10 -11.72 -14.18 -6.01
CA GLU A 10 -12.60 -13.69 -4.93
C GLU A 10 -13.19 -14.86 -4.14
N ALA A 11 -13.75 -15.88 -4.80
CA ALA A 11 -14.30 -17.05 -4.11
C ALA A 11 -13.26 -17.86 -3.31
N ARG A 12 -11.99 -17.93 -3.74
CA ARG A 12 -10.92 -18.64 -3.02
C ARG A 12 -10.45 -17.93 -1.75
N TYR A 13 -10.49 -16.60 -1.74
CA TYR A 13 -10.22 -15.83 -0.53
C TYR A 13 -11.31 -16.08 0.53
N HIS A 14 -12.57 -16.07 0.09
CA HIS A 14 -13.73 -16.12 0.99
C HIS A 14 -14.05 -17.54 1.52
N SER A 15 -13.59 -18.61 0.86
CA SER A 15 -13.92 -20.00 1.25
C SER A 15 -13.11 -20.55 2.44
N ARG A 16 -12.09 -19.85 2.94
CA ARG A 16 -11.24 -20.29 4.07
C ARG A 16 -11.74 -19.84 5.46
N ARG A 17 -12.90 -19.19 5.56
CA ARG A 17 -13.40 -18.53 6.79
C ARG A 17 -14.13 -19.41 7.82
N ASN A 18 -14.33 -20.72 7.62
CA ASN A 18 -15.16 -21.52 8.53
C ASN A 18 -14.38 -22.50 9.42
N PHE A 19 -14.19 -22.17 10.70
CA PHE A 19 -14.03 -23.15 11.79
C PHE A 19 -14.66 -22.66 13.11
N SER A 20 -15.16 -23.63 13.88
CA SER A 20 -16.23 -23.63 14.89
C SER A 20 -16.02 -22.83 16.19
N ARG A 21 -17.12 -22.25 16.71
CA ARG A 21 -17.23 -21.69 18.08
C ARG A 21 -17.78 -22.75 19.06
N GLY A 22 -17.09 -22.94 20.19
CA GLY A 22 -17.60 -23.64 21.38
C GLY A 22 -18.14 -22.66 22.41
N SER A 23 -19.19 -23.06 23.12
CA SER A 23 -20.02 -22.25 24.02
C SER A 23 -19.70 -22.48 25.50
N GLY A 24 -19.66 -21.38 26.27
CA GLY A 24 -19.68 -21.36 27.74
C GLY A 24 -20.02 -19.95 28.23
N PRO A 25 -20.85 -19.75 29.28
CA PRO A 25 -21.30 -18.43 29.66
C PRO A 25 -20.30 -17.81 30.66
N VAL A 26 -19.78 -16.64 30.32
CA VAL A 26 -19.12 -15.75 31.29
C VAL A 26 -19.83 -14.42 31.21
N SER A 27 -20.36 -13.97 32.35
CA SER A 27 -21.00 -12.67 32.49
C SER A 27 -19.98 -11.57 32.19
N LEU A 28 -20.15 -10.88 31.06
CA LEU A 28 -19.28 -9.81 30.61
C LEU A 28 -20.11 -8.52 30.59
N VAL A 29 -19.66 -7.52 31.35
CA VAL A 29 -20.09 -6.13 31.16
C VAL A 29 -19.76 -5.77 29.71
N VAL A 30 -20.78 -5.74 28.85
CA VAL A 30 -20.62 -5.32 27.46
C VAL A 30 -20.38 -3.82 27.47
N LEU A 31 -19.12 -3.42 27.52
CA LEU A 31 -18.72 -2.13 26.99
C LEU A 31 -19.10 -2.19 25.50
N CYS A 32 -20.16 -1.50 25.13
CA CYS A 32 -20.58 -1.38 23.73
C CYS A 32 -19.48 -0.58 23.00
N MET A 33 -18.41 -1.28 22.59
CA MET A 33 -17.47 -0.73 21.63
C MET A 33 -18.28 -0.58 20.36
N THR A 34 -18.55 0.66 19.95
CA THR A 34 -19.11 0.95 18.65
C THR A 34 -18.12 0.46 17.61
N VAL A 35 -18.40 -0.73 17.07
CA VAL A 35 -17.59 -1.34 16.02
C VAL A 35 -17.60 -0.40 14.81
N ARG A 36 -16.43 0.07 14.39
CA ARG A 36 -16.28 0.95 13.22
C ARG A 36 -16.16 0.08 11.98
N GLU A 37 -17.18 0.09 11.14
CA GLU A 37 -17.17 -0.65 9.87
C GLU A 37 -16.38 0.10 8.80
N TRP A 38 -15.43 -0.61 8.18
CA TRP A 38 -14.60 -0.09 7.10
C TRP A 38 -14.68 -1.03 5.90
N ARG A 39 -14.53 -0.47 4.70
CA ARG A 39 -14.47 -1.29 3.48
C ARG A 39 -13.08 -1.89 3.32
N LEU A 40 -13.03 -3.18 3.04
CA LEU A 40 -11.84 -3.87 2.58
C LEU A 40 -11.94 -4.15 1.08
N LEU A 41 -10.93 -3.70 0.34
CA LEU A 41 -10.78 -4.00 -1.08
C LEU A 41 -9.50 -4.83 -1.29
N VAL A 42 -9.63 -6.07 -1.73
CA VAL A 42 -8.51 -6.85 -2.25
C VAL A 42 -8.65 -6.89 -3.77
N THR A 43 -8.02 -5.94 -4.46
CA THR A 43 -8.19 -5.80 -5.92
C THR A 43 -7.20 -6.65 -6.69
N GLU A 44 -7.57 -7.04 -7.92
CA GLU A 44 -6.63 -7.69 -8.84
C GLU A 44 -5.42 -6.78 -9.12
N SER A 45 -4.30 -7.38 -9.50
CA SER A 45 -3.15 -6.63 -10.00
C SER A 45 -3.54 -5.92 -11.29
N THR A 46 -3.20 -4.63 -11.38
CA THR A 46 -3.46 -3.80 -12.57
C THR A 46 -2.27 -2.91 -12.87
N ASP A 47 -2.33 -2.20 -13.99
CA ASP A 47 -1.29 -1.26 -14.37
C ASP A 47 -1.22 -0.07 -13.40
N GLY A 48 -0.10 0.65 -13.45
CA GLY A 48 0.13 1.76 -12.53
C GLY A 48 -0.88 2.89 -12.63
N ALA A 49 -1.38 3.21 -13.83
CA ALA A 49 -2.34 4.28 -13.99
C ALA A 49 -3.68 3.92 -13.35
N THR A 50 -4.15 2.69 -13.58
CA THR A 50 -5.37 2.16 -12.96
C THR A 50 -5.25 2.10 -11.44
N ASN A 51 -4.14 1.60 -10.89
CA ASN A 51 -3.93 1.54 -9.45
C ASN A 51 -4.01 2.93 -8.78
N MET A 52 -3.35 3.94 -9.36
CA MET A 52 -3.37 5.30 -8.83
C MET A 52 -4.72 6.00 -9.02
N ALA A 53 -5.42 5.71 -10.13
CA ALA A 53 -6.77 6.20 -10.36
C ALA A 53 -7.78 5.65 -9.35
N ILE A 54 -7.68 4.37 -8.97
CA ILE A 54 -8.50 3.78 -7.90
C ILE A 54 -8.25 4.51 -6.59
N ASP A 55 -7.00 4.63 -6.16
CA ASP A 55 -6.67 5.29 -4.89
C ASP A 55 -7.16 6.75 -4.87
N GLU A 56 -6.99 7.51 -5.94
CA GLU A 56 -7.51 8.89 -5.99
C GLU A 56 -9.05 8.97 -6.05
N ALA A 57 -9.71 8.07 -6.79
CA ALA A 57 -11.18 8.02 -6.84
C ALA A 57 -11.77 7.76 -5.45
N LEU A 58 -11.23 6.78 -4.75
CA LEU A 58 -11.63 6.42 -3.39
C LEU A 58 -11.34 7.55 -2.39
N TRP A 59 -10.18 8.19 -2.49
CA TRP A 59 -9.79 9.31 -1.62
C TRP A 59 -10.73 10.51 -1.79
N ARG A 60 -10.97 10.92 -3.04
CA ARG A 60 -11.89 12.02 -3.36
C ARG A 60 -13.33 11.68 -2.99
N GLY A 61 -13.75 10.43 -3.18
CA GLY A 61 -15.05 9.95 -2.75
C GLY A 61 -15.21 10.01 -1.22
N ARG A 62 -14.19 9.62 -0.45
CA ARG A 62 -14.22 9.74 1.02
C ARG A 62 -14.34 11.20 1.44
N GLN A 63 -13.55 12.08 0.82
CA GLN A 63 -13.63 13.53 1.06
C GLN A 63 -15.02 14.11 0.75
N ALA A 64 -15.67 13.65 -0.32
CA ALA A 64 -17.01 14.09 -0.70
C ALA A 64 -18.14 13.41 0.11
N GLY A 65 -17.82 12.47 1.00
CA GLY A 65 -18.80 11.68 1.74
C GLY A 65 -19.52 10.61 0.89
N THR A 66 -19.05 10.33 -0.32
CA THR A 66 -19.65 9.34 -1.24
C THR A 66 -18.97 7.97 -1.19
N SER A 67 -17.82 7.86 -0.52
CA SER A 67 -17.13 6.58 -0.28
C SER A 67 -16.94 6.33 1.22
N PRO A 68 -17.05 5.07 1.69
CA PRO A 68 -16.70 4.71 3.06
C PRO A 68 -15.17 4.75 3.27
N PRO A 69 -14.69 4.85 4.53
CA PRO A 69 -13.27 4.66 4.82
C PRO A 69 -12.85 3.26 4.36
N THR A 70 -11.68 3.18 3.73
CA THR A 70 -11.28 1.99 2.97
C THR A 70 -9.84 1.59 3.28
N VAL A 71 -9.63 0.31 3.55
CA VAL A 71 -8.33 -0.37 3.46
C VAL A 71 -8.31 -1.16 2.16
N ARG A 72 -7.26 -1.01 1.36
CA ARG A 72 -7.10 -1.70 0.09
C ARG A 72 -5.76 -2.43 0.06
N PHE A 73 -5.74 -3.64 -0.47
CA PHE A 73 -4.54 -4.42 -0.80
C PHE A 73 -4.53 -4.75 -2.29
N PHE A 74 -3.39 -4.57 -2.96
CA PHE A 74 -3.27 -4.77 -4.41
C PHE A 74 -1.83 -5.04 -4.84
N GLY A 75 -1.67 -5.56 -6.07
CA GLY A 75 -0.40 -5.72 -6.75
C GLY A 75 -0.34 -4.94 -8.06
N TRP A 76 0.79 -5.07 -8.76
CA TRP A 76 1.08 -4.32 -10.00
C TRP A 76 1.29 -5.28 -11.16
N ASP A 77 0.57 -5.08 -12.25
CA ASP A 77 0.75 -5.85 -13.48
C ASP A 77 0.51 -4.94 -14.70
N PRO A 78 1.56 -4.57 -15.47
CA PRO A 78 2.95 -5.04 -15.33
C PRO A 78 3.66 -4.45 -14.10
N PRO A 79 4.84 -5.00 -13.72
CA PRO A 79 5.77 -4.33 -12.80
C PRO A 79 5.93 -2.86 -13.20
N THR A 80 6.00 -1.95 -12.23
CA THR A 80 5.85 -0.52 -12.49
C THR A 80 6.77 0.30 -11.60
N VAL A 81 7.42 1.31 -12.15
CA VAL A 81 8.03 2.38 -11.35
C VAL A 81 6.98 3.45 -11.08
N SER A 82 6.72 3.74 -9.81
CA SER A 82 5.94 4.91 -9.41
C SER A 82 6.89 6.05 -9.03
N LEU A 83 6.78 7.20 -9.69
CA LEU A 83 7.44 8.45 -9.31
C LEU A 83 6.62 9.16 -8.25
N GLY A 84 7.29 9.82 -7.29
CA GLY A 84 6.59 10.71 -6.37
C GLY A 84 6.03 11.95 -7.05
N TYR A 85 4.99 12.54 -6.46
CA TYR A 85 4.24 13.68 -7.01
C TYR A 85 5.15 14.82 -7.52
N GLY A 86 6.11 15.26 -6.72
CA GLY A 86 7.06 16.33 -7.08
C GLY A 86 8.41 15.83 -7.62
N GLN A 87 8.60 14.52 -7.83
CA GLN A 87 9.88 13.99 -8.27
C GLN A 87 10.05 14.20 -9.79
N PRO A 88 11.12 14.85 -10.27
CA PRO A 88 11.37 14.94 -11.69
C PRO A 88 11.57 13.55 -12.30
N LEU A 89 11.11 13.37 -13.54
CA LEU A 89 11.51 12.21 -14.33
C LEU A 89 12.86 12.55 -14.98
N ASP A 90 13.95 12.15 -14.33
CA ASP A 90 15.33 12.38 -14.74
C ASP A 90 16.09 11.05 -14.92
N ASP A 91 17.42 11.14 -15.11
CA ASP A 91 18.30 9.98 -15.34
C ASP A 91 18.42 9.02 -14.15
N SER A 92 17.75 9.30 -13.02
CA SER A 92 17.67 8.37 -11.89
C SER A 92 16.78 7.15 -12.15
N VAL A 93 15.87 7.25 -13.12
CA VAL A 93 15.06 6.14 -13.62
C VAL A 93 15.40 5.92 -15.09
N ASP A 94 15.94 4.76 -15.44
CA ASP A 94 16.22 4.43 -16.85
C ASP A 94 14.91 4.08 -17.58
N VAL A 95 14.30 5.09 -18.19
CA VAL A 95 13.06 4.95 -18.99
C VAL A 95 13.24 3.96 -20.14
N ALA A 96 14.42 3.90 -20.76
CA ALA A 96 14.68 2.98 -21.86
C ALA A 96 14.77 1.53 -21.34
N ALA A 97 15.39 1.31 -20.19
CA ALA A 97 15.35 0.02 -19.51
C ALA A 97 13.94 -0.39 -19.12
N CYS A 98 13.15 0.53 -18.55
CA CYS A 98 11.76 0.25 -18.21
C CYS A 98 11.00 -0.27 -19.44
N ARG A 99 11.11 0.40 -20.59
CA ARG A 99 10.49 -0.05 -21.85
C ARG A 99 10.98 -1.43 -22.29
N ARG A 100 12.30 -1.68 -22.28
CA ARG A 100 12.89 -2.98 -22.67
C ARG A 100 12.44 -4.13 -21.76
N LEU A 101 12.26 -3.85 -20.48
CA LEU A 101 11.89 -4.83 -19.46
C LEU A 101 10.36 -4.96 -19.27
N GLY A 102 9.56 -4.24 -20.05
CA GLY A 102 8.10 -4.21 -19.88
C GLY A 102 7.65 -3.64 -18.53
N VAL A 103 8.43 -2.71 -17.96
CA VAL A 103 8.11 -2.02 -16.71
C VAL A 103 7.32 -0.75 -17.02
N GLY A 104 6.14 -0.61 -16.42
CA GLY A 104 5.32 0.58 -16.49
C GLY A 104 5.92 1.78 -15.76
N LEU A 105 5.46 2.98 -16.09
CA LEU A 105 5.84 4.23 -15.42
C LEU A 105 4.56 4.99 -15.05
N VAL A 106 4.47 5.45 -13.81
CA VAL A 106 3.36 6.29 -13.35
C VAL A 106 3.86 7.35 -12.37
N ARG A 107 3.20 8.50 -12.32
CA ARG A 107 3.38 9.49 -11.24
C ARG A 107 2.24 9.33 -10.24
N ARG A 108 2.57 9.05 -8.98
CA ARG A 108 1.57 8.85 -7.92
C ARG A 108 1.12 10.18 -7.30
N PRO A 109 -0.09 10.23 -6.69
CA PRO A 109 -0.57 11.47 -6.08
C PRO A 109 0.21 11.85 -4.83
N THR A 110 0.85 10.92 -4.14
CA THR A 110 1.65 11.21 -2.93
C THR A 110 3.08 11.64 -3.27
N GLY A 111 3.76 12.31 -2.33
CA GLY A 111 5.18 12.62 -2.44
C GLY A 111 6.10 11.41 -2.26
N GLY A 112 7.35 11.69 -1.86
CA GLY A 112 8.42 10.70 -1.70
C GLY A 112 9.17 10.43 -3.00
N SER A 113 10.11 9.49 -2.97
CA SER A 113 10.95 9.14 -4.12
C SER A 113 10.43 7.92 -4.87
N ALA A 114 11.06 7.54 -5.98
CA ALA A 114 10.52 6.52 -6.85
C ALA A 114 10.54 5.14 -6.17
N ILE A 115 9.57 4.29 -6.48
CA ILE A 115 9.48 2.91 -5.99
C ILE A 115 9.36 1.98 -7.20
N TYR A 116 10.12 0.90 -7.19
CA TYR A 116 9.92 -0.21 -8.10
C TYR A 116 8.93 -1.20 -7.51
N HIS A 117 7.79 -1.38 -8.16
CA HIS A 117 6.78 -2.35 -7.79
C HIS A 117 6.90 -3.59 -8.68
N ASP A 118 7.28 -4.74 -8.11
CA ASP A 118 7.64 -5.96 -8.86
C ASP A 118 6.59 -7.07 -8.77
N GLY A 119 5.34 -6.68 -9.00
CA GLY A 119 4.22 -7.61 -9.10
C GLY A 119 3.78 -8.25 -7.78
N PRO A 120 2.63 -8.96 -7.80
CA PRO A 120 2.03 -9.54 -6.59
C PRO A 120 2.88 -10.63 -5.94
N GLU A 121 3.85 -11.19 -6.67
CA GLU A 121 4.70 -12.27 -6.17
C GLU A 121 5.88 -11.77 -5.34
N ARG A 122 6.20 -10.47 -5.40
CA ARG A 122 7.33 -9.86 -4.66
C ARG A 122 6.92 -8.64 -3.85
N GLU A 123 5.70 -8.14 -4.03
CA GLU A 123 5.19 -7.00 -3.27
C GLU A 123 3.70 -7.17 -2.95
N LEU A 124 3.31 -6.78 -1.74
CA LEU A 124 1.95 -6.37 -1.44
C LEU A 124 1.92 -4.85 -1.27
N THR A 125 1.13 -4.16 -2.08
CA THR A 125 0.86 -2.73 -1.89
C THR A 125 -0.42 -2.57 -1.11
N TYR A 126 -0.42 -1.64 -0.16
CA TYR A 126 -1.61 -1.27 0.59
C TYR A 126 -1.93 0.20 0.38
N SER A 127 -3.21 0.55 0.49
CA SER A 127 -3.64 1.93 0.69
C SER A 127 -4.72 2.03 1.76
N VAL A 128 -4.70 3.12 2.52
CA VAL A 128 -5.66 3.47 3.56
C VAL A 128 -6.19 4.86 3.23
N LEU A 129 -7.51 4.94 3.08
CA LEU A 129 -8.21 6.14 2.66
C LEU A 129 -9.31 6.45 3.67
N ALA A 130 -9.14 7.53 4.42
CA ALA A 130 -10.04 7.86 5.50
C ALA A 130 -9.96 9.35 5.85
N ASP A 131 -10.85 9.76 6.74
CA ASP A 131 -10.84 11.05 7.42
C ASP A 131 -10.35 10.89 8.87
N GLY A 132 -9.77 11.94 9.46
CA GLY A 132 -9.34 11.92 10.87
C GLY A 132 -10.47 11.54 11.85
N THR A 133 -11.73 11.84 11.51
CA THR A 133 -12.89 11.39 12.29
C THR A 133 -13.07 9.87 12.28
N ASP A 134 -12.71 9.19 11.18
CA ASP A 134 -12.75 7.72 11.09
C ASP A 134 -11.75 7.06 12.05
N LEU A 135 -10.63 7.74 12.31
CA LEU A 135 -9.60 7.32 13.27
C LEU A 135 -9.99 7.59 14.73
N GLY A 136 -11.13 8.25 14.99
CA GLY A 136 -11.59 8.59 16.34
C GLY A 136 -11.15 9.98 16.79
N GLY A 137 -10.92 10.89 15.84
CA GLY A 137 -10.57 12.29 16.10
C GLY A 137 -9.07 12.60 16.08
N ALA A 138 -8.21 11.59 15.94
CA ALA A 138 -6.79 11.75 15.66
C ALA A 138 -6.61 12.04 14.16
N GLY A 139 -6.06 13.20 13.82
CA GLY A 139 -6.25 13.81 12.51
C GLY A 139 -5.02 14.45 11.90
N ASP A 140 -3.87 14.42 12.58
CA ASP A 140 -2.63 14.94 12.02
C ASP A 140 -1.85 13.89 11.21
N LEU A 141 -0.83 14.36 10.49
CA LEU A 141 0.01 13.54 9.62
C LEU A 141 0.67 12.39 10.39
N LEU A 142 1.30 12.68 11.53
CA LEU A 142 2.11 11.73 12.29
C LEU A 142 1.23 10.70 13.00
N GLU A 143 0.08 11.12 13.53
CA GLU A 143 -0.91 10.22 14.10
C GLU A 143 -1.42 9.21 13.07
N THR A 144 -1.69 9.67 11.84
CA THR A 144 -2.13 8.80 10.75
C THR A 144 -1.05 7.77 10.39
N TYR A 145 0.21 8.21 10.25
CA TYR A 145 1.33 7.30 10.01
C TYR A 145 1.47 6.27 11.12
N ARG A 146 1.40 6.70 12.38
CA ARG A 146 1.50 5.81 13.54
C ARG A 146 0.37 4.79 13.55
N TRP A 147 -0.88 5.23 13.36
CA TRP A 147 -2.06 4.38 13.38
C TRP A 147 -1.94 3.26 12.34
N ILE A 148 -1.53 3.59 11.12
CA ILE A 148 -1.30 2.60 10.05
C ILE A 148 -0.09 1.72 10.38
N ALA A 149 1.04 2.30 10.81
CA ALA A 149 2.27 1.57 11.06
C ALA A 149 2.12 0.50 12.15
N VAL A 150 1.33 0.76 13.21
CA VAL A 150 1.10 -0.23 14.28
C VAL A 150 0.34 -1.45 13.75
N ALA A 151 -0.71 -1.26 12.95
CA ALA A 151 -1.43 -2.39 12.34
C ALA A 151 -0.52 -3.20 11.40
N LEU A 152 0.27 -2.52 10.56
CA LEU A 152 1.23 -3.20 9.68
C LEU A 152 2.28 -3.98 10.49
N LEU A 153 2.86 -3.37 11.52
CA LEU A 153 3.81 -4.01 12.42
C LEU A 153 3.23 -5.29 13.03
N ARG A 154 2.00 -5.23 13.54
CA ARG A 154 1.31 -6.38 14.12
C ARG A 154 1.10 -7.50 13.11
N GLY A 155 0.63 -7.17 11.91
CA GLY A 155 0.42 -8.16 10.86
C GLY A 155 1.73 -8.83 10.42
N LEU A 156 2.81 -8.06 10.27
CA LEU A 156 4.14 -8.59 9.95
C LEU A 156 4.70 -9.48 11.06
N ARG A 157 4.54 -9.08 12.34
CA ARG A 157 4.91 -9.92 13.48
C ARG A 157 4.07 -11.19 13.57
N GLY A 158 2.79 -11.13 13.18
CA GLY A 158 1.92 -12.30 13.06
C GLY A 158 2.40 -13.32 12.03
N LEU A 159 3.19 -12.90 11.03
CA LEU A 159 3.87 -13.78 10.07
C LEU A 159 5.22 -14.33 10.58
N GLY A 160 5.65 -13.93 11.78
CA GLY A 160 6.94 -14.32 12.37
C GLY A 160 8.10 -13.36 12.06
N ALA A 161 7.85 -12.23 11.39
CA ALA A 161 8.91 -11.26 11.13
C ALA A 161 9.23 -10.47 12.41
N ALA A 162 10.51 -10.37 12.77
CA ALA A 162 11.00 -9.52 13.86
C ALA A 162 11.01 -8.03 13.45
N ALA A 163 9.86 -7.54 12.98
CA ALA A 163 9.69 -6.16 12.54
C ALA A 163 9.61 -5.21 13.73
N GLU A 164 10.07 -3.98 13.53
CA GLU A 164 10.07 -2.90 14.51
C GLU A 164 9.65 -1.60 13.84
N ILE A 165 8.97 -0.73 14.61
CA ILE A 165 8.72 0.65 14.19
C ILE A 165 9.87 1.49 14.72
N VAL A 166 10.59 2.16 13.82
CA VAL A 166 11.69 3.04 14.20
C VAL A 166 11.24 4.49 14.05
N ALA A 167 11.53 5.28 15.08
CA ALA A 167 11.37 6.73 15.06
C ALA A 167 12.75 7.35 14.80
N VAL A 168 13.24 7.26 13.57
CA VAL A 168 14.49 7.93 13.20
C VAL A 168 14.19 9.41 12.94
N PRO A 169 15.04 10.35 13.40
CA PRO A 169 15.06 11.69 12.84
C PRO A 169 15.20 11.61 11.32
N GLU A 170 14.56 12.52 10.58
CA GLU A 170 14.73 12.58 9.13
C GLU A 170 16.23 12.68 8.80
N ALA A 171 16.73 11.79 7.93
CA ALA A 171 18.12 11.88 7.49
C ALA A 171 18.38 13.27 6.86
N GLU A 172 19.43 13.95 7.34
CA GLU A 172 19.96 15.18 6.74
C GLU A 172 20.65 14.85 5.42
N GLY A 173 20.24 15.49 4.31
CA GLY A 173 20.84 15.28 2.99
C GLY A 173 19.84 15.38 1.83
N PRO A 174 20.34 15.29 0.58
CA PRO A 174 19.48 15.34 -0.61
C PRO A 174 18.53 14.13 -0.65
N THR A 175 17.29 14.36 -1.08
CA THR A 175 16.27 13.32 -1.25
C THR A 175 16.77 12.26 -2.26
N PRO A 176 16.90 10.98 -1.87
CA PRO A 176 17.37 9.94 -2.78
C PRO A 176 16.35 9.71 -3.89
N ALA A 177 16.78 9.21 -5.04
CA ALA A 177 15.87 8.87 -6.15
C ALA A 177 14.96 7.69 -5.84
N PHE A 178 15.39 6.77 -4.97
CA PHE A 178 14.67 5.56 -4.57
C PHE A 178 14.15 5.68 -3.13
N CYS A 179 12.86 5.44 -2.91
CA CYS A 179 12.18 5.80 -1.65
C CYS A 179 12.70 5.01 -0.44
N PHE A 180 13.09 3.75 -0.65
CA PHE A 180 13.62 2.90 0.41
C PHE A 180 15.07 3.25 0.80
N ALA A 181 15.69 4.24 0.16
CA ALA A 181 16.96 4.82 0.60
C ALA A 181 16.80 5.93 1.67
N ARG A 182 15.56 6.41 1.94
CA ARG A 182 15.16 7.30 3.05
C ARG A 182 15.51 6.70 4.43
N THR A 183 15.55 7.47 5.52
CA THR A 183 14.91 7.08 6.80
C THR A 183 13.97 8.20 7.24
N GLY A 184 12.92 7.86 7.98
CA GLY A 184 11.72 8.66 8.17
C GLY A 184 10.95 8.17 9.40
N ARG A 185 9.99 8.98 9.87
CA ARG A 185 9.28 8.67 11.12
C ARG A 185 8.25 7.56 10.89
N TYR A 186 8.21 6.58 11.79
CA TYR A 186 7.32 5.41 11.76
C TYR A 186 7.62 4.42 10.63
N GLU A 187 8.88 4.30 10.25
CA GLU A 187 9.30 3.28 9.30
C GLU A 187 9.31 1.91 9.93
N ILE A 188 8.99 0.90 9.12
CA ILE A 188 8.98 -0.48 9.56
C ILE A 188 10.21 -1.17 9.02
N GLU A 189 11.05 -1.62 9.94
CA GLU A 189 12.34 -2.22 9.65
C GLU A 189 12.41 -3.64 10.22
N ILE A 190 13.28 -4.46 9.62
CA ILE A 190 13.71 -5.75 10.16
C ILE A 190 15.23 -5.74 10.14
N GLY A 191 15.86 -5.87 11.31
CA GLY A 191 17.32 -5.85 11.43
C GLY A 191 17.96 -4.54 10.93
N GLY A 192 17.33 -3.39 11.18
CA GLY A 192 17.83 -2.07 10.77
C GLY A 192 17.69 -1.77 9.28
N LYS A 193 16.90 -2.55 8.54
CA LYS A 193 16.63 -2.36 7.11
C LYS A 193 15.14 -2.30 6.85
N LYS A 194 14.73 -1.41 5.96
CA LYS A 194 13.32 -1.17 5.65
C LYS A 194 12.66 -2.34 4.95
N VAL A 195 11.47 -2.72 5.41
CA VAL A 195 10.61 -3.69 4.74
C VAL A 195 9.30 -3.07 4.23
N VAL A 196 8.89 -1.94 4.82
CA VAL A 196 7.75 -1.16 4.35
C VAL A 196 8.17 0.26 3.99
N GLY A 197 7.71 0.73 2.82
CA GLY A 197 7.86 2.12 2.38
C GLY A 197 6.49 2.74 2.18
N SER A 198 6.25 3.90 2.80
CA SER A 198 4.93 4.55 2.80
C SER A 198 5.02 6.01 2.36
N ALA A 199 3.96 6.51 1.73
CA ALA A 199 3.80 7.91 1.40
C ALA A 199 2.35 8.33 1.61
N GLN A 200 2.13 9.61 1.95
CA GLN A 200 0.80 10.13 2.26
C GLN A 200 0.53 11.43 1.49
N ARG A 201 -0.73 11.63 1.09
CA ARG A 201 -1.30 12.91 0.65
C ARG A 201 -2.49 13.24 1.53
N ARG A 202 -2.66 14.52 1.87
CA ARG A 202 -3.79 15.01 2.68
C ARG A 202 -4.46 16.21 2.04
N GLN A 203 -5.75 16.38 2.33
CA GLN A 203 -6.49 17.61 2.09
C GLN A 203 -7.49 17.79 3.23
N GLY A 204 -7.22 18.78 4.08
CA GLY A 204 -7.88 18.89 5.39
C GLY A 204 -7.56 17.66 6.27
N THR A 205 -8.60 17.08 6.86
CA THR A 205 -8.53 15.87 7.69
C THR A 205 -8.57 14.57 6.88
N CYS A 206 -8.96 14.63 5.60
CA CYS A 206 -9.01 13.48 4.72
C CYS A 206 -7.64 13.17 4.10
N PHE A 207 -7.26 11.89 4.09
CA PHE A 207 -5.95 11.43 3.65
C PHE A 207 -6.03 10.19 2.77
N LEU A 208 -4.98 10.03 1.96
CA LEU A 208 -4.59 8.83 1.26
C LEU A 208 -3.17 8.50 1.71
N GLN A 209 -2.99 7.38 2.41
CA GLN A 209 -1.67 6.80 2.63
C GLN A 209 -1.58 5.48 1.89
N HIS A 210 -0.53 5.29 1.11
CA HIS A 210 -0.23 4.02 0.47
C HIS A 210 1.22 3.64 0.69
N GLY A 211 1.52 2.36 0.58
CA GLY A 211 2.86 1.86 0.77
C GLY A 211 3.04 0.44 0.26
N ALA A 212 4.30 0.04 0.15
CA ALA A 212 4.72 -1.25 -0.35
C ALA A 212 5.32 -2.08 0.79
N VAL A 213 4.82 -3.30 0.98
CA VAL A 213 5.42 -4.34 1.82
C VAL A 213 6.21 -5.26 0.92
N ILE A 214 7.54 -5.27 1.09
CA ILE A 214 8.44 -5.98 0.19
C ILE A 214 8.52 -7.46 0.58
N LEU A 215 7.96 -8.33 -0.25
CA LEU A 215 7.95 -9.78 -0.05
C LEU A 215 9.25 -10.41 -0.55
N GLY A 216 9.78 -9.92 -1.67
CA GLY A 216 11.03 -10.36 -2.28
C GLY A 216 11.57 -9.28 -3.24
N VAL A 217 12.71 -9.52 -3.87
CA VAL A 217 13.31 -8.55 -4.80
C VAL A 217 13.99 -9.26 -5.97
N ASP A 218 13.85 -8.70 -7.18
CA ASP A 218 14.71 -9.00 -8.32
C ASP A 218 15.81 -7.92 -8.40
N GLU A 219 16.94 -8.20 -7.76
CA GLU A 219 18.04 -7.23 -7.66
C GLU A 219 18.61 -6.82 -9.03
N PRO A 220 18.92 -7.74 -9.97
CA PRO A 220 19.39 -7.35 -11.30
C PRO A 220 18.42 -6.39 -12.00
N ARG A 221 17.11 -6.65 -11.93
CA ARG A 221 16.11 -5.78 -12.54
C ARG A 221 16.04 -4.42 -11.85
N LEU A 222 16.05 -4.39 -10.52
CA LEU A 222 16.06 -3.15 -9.73
C LEU A 222 17.27 -2.27 -10.07
N ARG A 223 18.48 -2.85 -10.12
CA ARG A 223 19.71 -2.12 -10.50
C ARG A 223 19.66 -1.58 -11.94
N THR A 224 19.03 -2.34 -12.85
CA THR A 224 18.87 -1.91 -14.24
C THR A 224 17.91 -0.71 -14.36
N VAL A 225 16.85 -0.69 -13.56
CA VAL A 225 15.86 0.40 -13.56
C VAL A 225 16.37 1.66 -12.85
N PHE A 226 17.20 1.51 -11.81
CA PHE A 226 17.77 2.60 -11.01
C PHE A 226 19.31 2.66 -11.12
N PRO A 227 19.87 3.05 -12.27
CA PRO A 227 21.30 2.92 -12.54
C PRO A 227 22.19 3.81 -11.66
N THR A 228 21.64 4.91 -11.13
CA THR A 228 22.38 5.86 -10.28
C THR A 228 22.35 5.47 -8.80
N THR A 229 21.58 4.45 -8.41
CA THR A 229 21.51 3.98 -7.03
C THR A 229 22.64 2.98 -6.78
N ARG A 230 23.69 3.42 -6.07
CA ARG A 230 24.91 2.62 -5.82
C ARG A 230 24.63 1.22 -5.26
N ASP A 231 23.80 1.14 -4.22
CA ASP A 231 23.34 -0.13 -3.67
C ASP A 231 21.90 -0.02 -3.14
N PRO A 232 20.89 -0.38 -3.95
CA PRO A 232 19.50 -0.24 -3.54
C PRO A 232 19.12 -1.18 -2.39
N LEU A 233 19.90 -2.24 -2.13
CA LEU A 233 19.65 -3.22 -1.06
C LEU A 233 20.35 -2.88 0.26
N ALA A 234 21.17 -1.84 0.29
CA ALA A 234 21.89 -1.44 1.50
C ALA A 234 20.93 -1.10 2.65
N THR A 235 19.83 -0.41 2.33
CA THR A 235 18.87 0.15 3.30
C THR A 235 17.53 -0.57 3.34
N MET A 236 17.33 -1.60 2.52
CA MET A 236 16.08 -2.36 2.47
C MET A 236 16.29 -3.86 2.69
N THR A 237 15.25 -4.53 3.14
CA THR A 237 15.15 -5.98 3.28
C THR A 237 13.80 -6.46 2.76
N THR A 238 13.60 -7.77 2.76
CA THR A 238 12.38 -8.42 2.28
C THR A 238 11.85 -9.38 3.34
N LEU A 239 10.56 -9.71 3.26
CA LEU A 239 10.01 -10.78 4.10
C LEU A 239 10.63 -12.15 3.76
N GLU A 240 10.99 -12.40 2.50
CA GLU A 240 11.73 -13.60 2.10
C GLU A 240 13.06 -13.76 2.85
N ALA A 241 13.84 -12.68 2.96
CA ALA A 241 15.10 -12.68 3.70
C ALA A 241 14.88 -12.84 5.22
N ALA A 242 13.84 -12.19 5.77
CA ALA A 242 13.55 -12.21 7.19
C ALA A 242 12.96 -13.55 7.68
N LEU A 243 12.12 -14.20 6.88
CA LEU A 243 11.41 -15.42 7.24
C LEU A 243 12.10 -16.70 6.74
N GLY A 244 13.10 -16.57 5.85
CA GLY A 244 13.73 -17.69 5.17
C GLY A 244 12.87 -18.31 4.06
N HIS A 245 11.66 -17.79 3.83
CA HIS A 245 10.81 -18.12 2.70
C HIS A 245 9.96 -16.89 2.34
N ARG A 246 9.55 -16.80 1.07
CA ARG A 246 8.67 -15.72 0.61
C ARG A 246 7.21 -16.04 0.93
N PRO A 247 6.52 -15.22 1.75
CA PRO A 247 5.09 -15.38 1.95
C PRO A 247 4.34 -14.97 0.68
N LYS A 248 3.18 -15.58 0.45
CA LYS A 248 2.30 -15.22 -0.67
C LYS A 248 1.54 -13.94 -0.36
N PHE A 249 1.14 -13.23 -1.41
CA PHE A 249 0.31 -12.03 -1.30
C PHE A 249 -0.89 -12.23 -0.38
N GLU A 250 -1.63 -13.33 -0.54
CA GLU A 250 -2.84 -13.59 0.23
C GLU A 250 -2.56 -13.86 1.72
N GLU A 251 -1.42 -14.46 2.04
CA GLU A 251 -1.00 -14.72 3.43
C GLU A 251 -0.71 -13.40 4.14
N VAL A 252 -0.03 -12.48 3.45
CA VAL A 252 0.25 -11.14 3.97
C VAL A 252 -1.03 -10.32 4.08
N ALA A 253 -1.90 -10.33 3.05
CA ALA A 253 -3.17 -9.62 3.07
C ALA A 253 -4.05 -10.04 4.25
N VAL A 254 -4.17 -11.35 4.52
CA VAL A 254 -4.94 -11.87 5.67
C VAL A 254 -4.31 -11.45 7.00
N ALA A 255 -2.99 -11.49 7.12
CA ALA A 255 -2.30 -11.08 8.34
C ALA A 255 -2.49 -9.58 8.62
N LEU A 256 -2.43 -8.75 7.58
CA LEU A 256 -2.67 -7.31 7.70
C LEU A 256 -4.15 -6.99 7.98
N GLU A 257 -5.11 -7.64 7.31
CA GLU A 257 -6.55 -7.50 7.59
C GLU A 257 -6.84 -7.73 9.08
N ARG A 258 -6.41 -8.89 9.62
CA ARG A 258 -6.61 -9.23 11.03
C ARG A 258 -5.97 -8.20 11.96
N ALA A 259 -4.77 -7.74 11.62
CA ALA A 259 -4.08 -6.77 12.44
C ALA A 259 -4.79 -5.40 12.47
N PHE A 260 -5.39 -4.96 11.35
CA PHE A 260 -6.24 -3.76 11.34
C PHE A 260 -7.50 -3.94 12.20
N GLU A 261 -8.14 -5.12 12.15
CA GLU A 261 -9.32 -5.41 12.97
C GLU A 261 -8.98 -5.44 14.47
N GLU A 262 -7.94 -6.17 14.85
CA GLU A 262 -7.55 -6.38 16.25
C GLU A 262 -6.96 -5.13 16.90
N GLU A 263 -6.05 -4.42 16.22
CA GLU A 263 -5.36 -3.25 16.80
C GLU A 263 -6.30 -2.05 16.92
N HIS A 264 -7.22 -1.88 15.97
CA HIS A 264 -8.05 -0.67 15.88
C HIS A 264 -9.53 -0.90 16.19
N GLY A 265 -9.94 -2.13 16.51
CA GLY A 265 -11.32 -2.49 16.79
C GLY A 265 -12.24 -2.27 15.58
N LEU A 266 -11.71 -2.51 14.38
CA LEU A 266 -12.45 -2.37 13.12
C LEU A 266 -13.20 -3.64 12.78
N THR A 267 -14.22 -3.51 11.94
CA THR A 267 -14.75 -4.64 11.16
C THR A 267 -14.55 -4.35 9.69
N LEU A 268 -13.67 -5.14 9.06
CA LEU A 268 -13.34 -4.99 7.66
C LEU A 268 -14.32 -5.80 6.81
N ARG A 269 -15.18 -5.08 6.06
CA ARG A 269 -16.20 -5.67 5.20
C ARG A 269 -15.67 -5.73 3.76
N PRO A 270 -15.53 -6.93 3.15
CA PRO A 270 -15.22 -7.04 1.74
C PRO A 270 -16.23 -6.26 0.90
N GLY A 271 -15.75 -5.55 -0.11
CA GLY A 271 -16.59 -4.79 -1.03
C GLY A 271 -16.00 -4.69 -2.42
N GLY A 272 -16.69 -3.95 -3.28
CA GLY A 272 -16.20 -3.56 -4.61
C GLY A 272 -16.19 -2.05 -4.77
N LEU A 273 -15.71 -1.61 -5.94
CA LEU A 273 -15.90 -0.23 -6.38
C LEU A 273 -17.37 -0.02 -6.74
N SER A 274 -17.92 1.14 -6.35
CA SER A 274 -19.25 1.56 -6.80
C SER A 274 -19.24 1.89 -8.31
N PRO A 275 -20.41 2.00 -8.96
CA PRO A 275 -20.49 2.47 -10.33
C PRO A 275 -19.86 3.87 -10.52
N GLU A 276 -20.08 4.77 -9.58
CA GLU A 276 -19.52 6.13 -9.58
C GLU A 276 -18.00 6.13 -9.42
N GLU A 277 -17.48 5.30 -8.49
CA GLU A 277 -16.04 5.10 -8.32
C GLU A 277 -15.43 4.51 -9.59
N THR A 278 -16.07 3.52 -10.21
CA THR A 278 -15.62 2.90 -11.47
C THR A 278 -15.57 3.91 -12.61
N ALA A 279 -16.60 4.73 -12.77
CA ALA A 279 -16.63 5.80 -13.77
C ALA A 279 -15.54 6.85 -13.50
N ARG A 280 -15.32 7.21 -12.23
CA ARG A 280 -14.25 8.15 -11.84
C ARG A 280 -12.86 7.58 -12.12
N VAL A 281 -12.64 6.30 -11.89
CA VAL A 281 -11.38 5.61 -12.23
C VAL A 281 -11.11 5.72 -13.72
N ALA A 282 -12.09 5.39 -14.56
CA ALA A 282 -11.94 5.48 -16.02
C ALA A 282 -11.57 6.91 -16.48
N ALA A 283 -12.25 7.93 -15.93
CA ALA A 283 -11.94 9.33 -16.21
C ALA A 283 -10.52 9.71 -15.75
N LEU A 284 -10.12 9.33 -14.53
CA LEU A 284 -8.78 9.63 -13.99
C LEU A 284 -7.66 8.94 -14.77
N VAL A 285 -7.88 7.73 -15.29
CA VAL A 285 -6.92 7.07 -16.20
C VAL A 285 -6.79 7.88 -17.49
N ALA A 286 -7.92 8.19 -18.14
CA ALA A 286 -7.93 8.86 -19.44
C ALA A 286 -7.39 10.29 -19.39
N GLU A 287 -7.73 11.05 -18.34
CA GLU A 287 -7.47 12.48 -18.26
C GLU A 287 -6.19 12.82 -17.48
N LYS A 288 -5.66 11.87 -16.70
CA LYS A 288 -4.56 12.13 -15.77
C LYS A 288 -3.51 11.01 -15.76
N TYR A 289 -3.77 9.90 -15.09
CA TYR A 289 -2.71 8.92 -14.77
C TYR A 289 -2.16 8.17 -15.99
N GLY A 290 -2.96 8.04 -17.05
CA GLY A 290 -2.52 7.47 -18.33
C GLY A 290 -1.89 8.48 -19.28
N THR A 291 -1.73 9.75 -18.88
CA THR A 291 -1.22 10.82 -19.76
C THR A 291 0.27 11.07 -19.57
N GLU A 292 0.98 11.33 -20.67
CA GLU A 292 2.38 11.76 -20.63
C GLU A 292 2.54 13.09 -19.90
N ALA A 293 1.56 14.00 -20.04
CA ALA A 293 1.57 15.30 -19.38
C ALA A 293 1.63 15.17 -17.85
N TRP A 294 0.86 14.24 -17.26
CA TRP A 294 0.92 13.97 -15.83
C TRP A 294 2.24 13.27 -15.44
N LEU A 295 2.69 12.29 -16.23
CA LEU A 295 3.94 11.58 -15.95
C LEU A 295 5.15 12.54 -15.95
N ALA A 296 5.24 13.42 -16.96
CA ALA A 296 6.33 14.37 -17.13
C ALA A 296 6.20 15.63 -16.26
N GLY A 297 4.99 15.96 -15.80
CA GLY A 297 4.74 17.16 -15.02
C GLY A 297 5.49 17.17 -13.69
N THR A 298 6.27 18.20 -13.45
CA THR A 298 6.71 18.58 -12.10
C THR A 298 5.67 19.54 -11.56
N ALA A 299 4.94 19.14 -10.51
CA ALA A 299 3.98 20.03 -9.84
C ALA A 299 4.66 21.29 -9.28
#